data_AF-A0A432VUB2-F1
#
_entry.id   AF-A0A432VUB2-F1
#
_cell.length_a   1.000
_cell.length_b   1.000
_cell.length_c   1.000
_cell.angle_alpha   90.00
_cell.angle_beta   90.00
_cell.angle_gamma   90.00
#
_symmetry.space_group_name_H-M   'P 1'
#
loop_
_entity.id
_entity.type
_entity.pdbx_description
1 polymer ?
#
loop_
_entity_poly.entity_id
_entity_poly.type
_entity_poly.pdbx_seq_one_letter_code
_entity_poly.pdbx_strand_id
1 'polypeptide(L)'
;MVIQVMQNHSFAPLKTKRSKVQRIMFPLMLICALLSLLVTGSKDALAQDYDIDRISRAVVQVKVEDGAGSGSLLIRNNELLVLTNKHVMEGFQDAFIGVLSDINSPSELKFKAELKGFSDDYDVAVLRITGDLDGNPVTAEKLKQGAYGFPFAELKLPAKETEVRRGEHVGVFGYPGVVEDELVYTTGIVSAVQYGEYEGRRLPLWYRTNAEISPGNSGGTVVNSRGEFIGIPTYVANQEVTGSRLGSLFAAEFAIAIIDDEEELLTDWADATRSDDERLDLSKEPSFGLATLTTADLSAIHQQEIVSGGNINSRYLGNECLGYVASAPDYRVVLTETQAELFISFVSREAGDDTALLVNMPNGEWRCNDDYSDTTLDPGLVIENAAQGQYDIWVGSYSSESFITGDLALSNTHIVASENLAAQLNLSGDPYSGELYLASGFKPDPHRIEIIAGGAVNLASSDVSGCTGHVGINPDIRLHWQGEAGTLQFYFLAVDGSADSTLLINAPNGSWHCNDDANADTLNPGFTFESAESGIYDIWVGTYRESTWIDGKLHITEQAVRVD
;
A
#
# COMPACT_ATOMS: atom_id res chain seq x y z
N MET A 1 70.90 -44.37 -71.19
CA MET A 1 71.92 -43.90 -72.16
C MET A 1 71.16 -43.38 -73.38
N VAL A 2 71.51 -42.18 -73.85
CA VAL A 2 70.98 -41.46 -75.03
C VAL A 2 69.65 -40.70 -74.78
N ILE A 3 69.66 -39.42 -74.33
CA ILE A 3 69.84 -38.12 -75.05
C ILE A 3 68.50 -37.68 -75.71
N GLN A 4 67.92 -36.48 -75.63
CA GLN A 4 68.36 -35.06 -75.73
C GLN A 4 67.17 -34.19 -75.21
N VAL A 5 67.28 -33.20 -74.32
CA VAL A 5 67.80 -31.81 -74.44
C VAL A 5 66.95 -30.88 -75.35
N MET A 6 66.40 -29.84 -74.69
CA MET A 6 66.23 -28.42 -75.07
C MET A 6 64.90 -27.84 -75.60
N GLN A 7 64.48 -26.79 -74.85
CA GLN A 7 64.04 -25.45 -75.28
C GLN A 7 62.74 -25.30 -76.07
N ASN A 8 62.09 -24.13 -76.14
CA ASN A 8 61.79 -23.01 -75.24
C ASN A 8 60.78 -22.14 -76.05
N HIS A 9 60.00 -21.32 -75.36
CA HIS A 9 59.23 -20.16 -75.86
C HIS A 9 57.90 -20.32 -76.64
N SER A 10 56.84 -19.87 -75.94
CA SER A 10 55.94 -18.75 -76.28
C SER A 10 55.30 -18.68 -77.68
N PHE A 11 53.96 -18.76 -77.77
CA PHE A 11 53.06 -17.62 -78.03
C PHE A 11 51.59 -18.08 -77.98
N ALA A 12 50.73 -17.17 -77.52
CA ALA A 12 49.30 -17.33 -77.32
C ALA A 12 48.49 -17.19 -78.65
N PRO A 13 47.16 -16.98 -78.63
CA PRO A 13 46.10 -17.98 -78.48
C PRO A 13 45.08 -17.90 -79.64
N LEU A 14 44.06 -18.77 -79.68
CA LEU A 14 42.69 -18.37 -80.08
C LEU A 14 41.63 -19.46 -79.79
N LYS A 15 40.71 -19.06 -78.91
CA LYS A 15 39.25 -19.31 -78.88
C LYS A 15 38.72 -20.75 -78.99
N THR A 16 38.08 -21.16 -77.90
CA THR A 16 36.77 -21.82 -77.97
C THR A 16 35.82 -21.28 -76.89
N LYS A 17 34.60 -20.95 -77.33
CA LYS A 17 33.48 -20.43 -76.54
C LYS A 17 33.10 -21.45 -75.45
N ARG A 18 33.19 -21.05 -74.17
CA ARG A 18 32.41 -21.67 -73.08
C ARG A 18 31.22 -20.79 -72.71
N SER A 19 30.12 -21.47 -72.43
CA SER A 19 28.75 -20.99 -72.34
C SER A 19 28.52 -19.91 -71.27
N LYS A 20 27.57 -19.03 -71.55
CA LYS A 20 27.13 -17.90 -70.71
C LYS A 20 26.65 -18.28 -69.30
N VAL A 21 26.43 -19.57 -69.01
CA VAL A 21 25.89 -20.03 -67.71
C VAL A 21 26.98 -20.13 -66.63
N GLN A 22 28.24 -20.35 -67.02
CA GLN A 22 29.33 -20.54 -66.05
C GLN A 22 30.03 -19.23 -65.61
N ARG A 23 29.72 -18.10 -66.25
CA ARG A 23 30.28 -16.77 -65.91
C ARG A 23 29.44 -15.98 -64.90
N ILE A 24 28.24 -16.43 -64.57
CA ILE A 24 27.37 -15.77 -63.59
C ILE A 24 27.48 -16.45 -62.21
N MET A 25 27.86 -17.73 -62.17
CA MET A 25 27.89 -18.50 -60.92
C MET A 25 29.10 -18.19 -60.01
N PHE A 26 30.25 -17.84 -60.60
CA PHE A 26 31.46 -17.49 -59.83
C PHE A 26 31.41 -16.10 -59.14
N PRO A 27 30.94 -15.01 -59.79
CA PRO A 27 30.80 -13.74 -59.08
C PRO A 27 29.64 -13.77 -58.08
N LEU A 28 28.60 -14.59 -58.28
CA LEU A 28 27.49 -14.69 -57.33
C LEU A 28 27.88 -15.44 -56.04
N MET A 29 28.72 -16.48 -56.12
CA MET A 29 29.27 -17.12 -54.93
C MET A 29 30.28 -16.24 -54.19
N LEU A 30 31.06 -15.41 -54.90
CA LEU A 30 31.98 -14.46 -54.24
C LEU A 30 31.23 -13.29 -53.59
N ILE A 31 30.13 -12.83 -54.19
CA ILE A 31 29.23 -11.82 -53.60
C ILE A 31 28.50 -12.41 -52.38
N CYS A 32 28.04 -13.67 -52.42
CA CYS A 32 27.46 -14.31 -51.23
C CYS A 32 28.52 -14.57 -50.14
N ALA A 33 29.76 -14.91 -50.51
CA ALA A 33 30.86 -15.08 -49.55
C ALA A 33 31.32 -13.75 -48.91
N LEU A 34 31.34 -12.65 -49.70
CA LEU A 34 31.57 -11.31 -49.16
C LEU A 34 30.37 -10.76 -48.38
N LEU A 35 29.13 -11.10 -48.74
CA LEU A 35 27.95 -10.77 -47.93
C LEU A 35 27.92 -11.59 -46.63
N SER A 36 28.41 -12.83 -46.62
CA SER A 36 28.52 -13.63 -45.39
C SER A 36 29.66 -13.17 -44.48
N LEU A 37 30.65 -12.42 -44.99
CA LEU A 37 31.65 -11.73 -44.16
C LEU A 37 31.23 -10.32 -43.70
N LEU A 38 30.10 -9.81 -44.19
CA LEU A 38 29.46 -8.57 -43.72
C LEU A 38 28.32 -8.81 -42.73
N VAL A 39 28.08 -10.07 -42.35
CA VAL A 39 27.34 -10.40 -41.12
C VAL A 39 28.34 -10.50 -39.97
N THR A 40 29.10 -9.42 -39.73
CA THR A 40 29.47 -9.13 -38.34
C THR A 40 28.15 -8.87 -37.65
N GLY A 41 27.75 -9.79 -36.76
CA GLY A 41 26.45 -9.76 -36.11
C GLY A 41 26.09 -8.33 -35.70
N SER A 42 25.04 -7.78 -36.31
CA SER A 42 24.29 -6.70 -35.73
C SER A 42 23.76 -7.24 -34.41
N LYS A 43 24.54 -7.03 -33.34
CA LYS A 43 23.99 -6.99 -31.99
C LYS A 43 23.08 -5.77 -31.95
N ASP A 44 21.92 -5.84 -32.59
CA ASP A 44 20.79 -5.00 -32.22
C ASP A 44 20.14 -5.65 -30.99
N ALA A 45 20.95 -5.83 -29.94
CA ALA A 45 20.45 -5.66 -28.60
C ALA A 45 20.43 -4.14 -28.43
N LEU A 46 19.24 -3.56 -28.24
CA LEU A 46 19.00 -2.15 -27.98
C LEU A 46 20.08 -1.60 -27.03
N ALA A 47 21.09 -0.92 -27.58
CA ALA A 47 22.31 -0.62 -26.85
C ALA A 47 22.03 0.50 -25.85
N GLN A 48 21.83 0.14 -24.59
CA GLN A 48 21.91 1.04 -23.45
C GLN A 48 23.35 1.57 -23.38
N ASP A 49 23.57 2.87 -23.65
CA ASP A 49 24.90 3.49 -23.81
C ASP A 49 25.39 4.19 -22.53
N TYR A 50 24.91 3.75 -21.37
CA TYR A 50 25.33 4.30 -20.08
C TYR A 50 25.67 3.21 -19.07
N ASP A 51 26.57 3.58 -18.17
CA ASP A 51 27.01 2.77 -17.04
C ASP A 51 25.96 2.86 -15.91
N ILE A 52 25.24 1.76 -15.69
CA ILE A 52 24.21 1.64 -14.64
C ILE A 52 24.84 1.92 -13.28
N ASP A 53 25.95 1.27 -12.94
CA ASP A 53 26.62 1.38 -11.65
C ASP A 53 27.10 2.80 -11.37
N ARG A 54 27.49 3.52 -12.43
CA ARG A 54 27.79 4.96 -12.31
C ARG A 54 26.54 5.74 -11.93
N ILE A 55 25.42 5.56 -12.64
CA ILE A 55 24.18 6.30 -12.34
C ILE A 55 23.64 5.95 -10.96
N SER A 56 23.71 4.68 -10.55
CA SER A 56 23.30 4.18 -9.24
C SER A 56 23.89 4.96 -8.06
N ARG A 57 25.11 5.52 -8.20
CA ARG A 57 25.77 6.31 -7.14
C ARG A 57 25.27 7.76 -7.04
N ALA A 58 24.48 8.20 -8.00
CA ALA A 58 23.78 9.48 -7.95
C ALA A 58 22.37 9.35 -7.37
N VAL A 59 21.88 8.12 -7.23
CA VAL A 59 20.58 7.83 -6.61
C VAL A 59 20.83 7.66 -5.13
N VAL A 60 19.99 8.29 -4.32
CA VAL A 60 20.11 8.25 -2.86
C VAL A 60 18.83 7.75 -2.23
N GLN A 61 18.97 7.11 -1.08
CA GLN A 61 17.85 6.78 -0.23
C GLN A 61 17.56 7.99 0.66
N VAL A 62 16.32 8.43 0.72
CA VAL A 62 15.85 9.49 1.62
C VAL A 62 15.12 8.80 2.76
N LYS A 63 15.65 8.90 3.99
CA LYS A 63 15.00 8.38 5.21
C LYS A 63 14.54 9.52 6.09
N VAL A 64 13.26 9.51 6.43
CA VAL A 64 12.64 10.32 7.47
C VAL A 64 12.29 9.40 8.65
N GLU A 65 11.69 9.91 9.72
CA GLU A 65 11.44 9.15 10.96
C GLU A 65 10.68 7.84 10.68
N ASP A 66 9.56 7.93 9.95
CA ASP A 66 8.65 6.80 9.73
C ASP A 66 8.45 6.50 8.23
N GLY A 67 9.47 6.80 7.42
CA GLY A 67 9.33 6.71 5.98
C GLY A 67 10.66 6.67 5.24
N ALA A 68 10.61 6.07 4.06
CA ALA A 68 11.71 6.08 3.14
C ALA A 68 11.22 6.30 1.71
N GLY A 69 12.05 6.97 0.93
CA GLY A 69 11.86 7.15 -0.49
C GLY A 69 13.20 7.24 -1.22
N SER A 70 13.14 7.64 -2.47
CA SER A 70 14.33 7.84 -3.30
C SER A 70 14.58 9.31 -3.58
N GLY A 71 15.82 9.63 -3.94
CA GLY A 71 16.23 10.95 -4.34
C GLY A 71 17.29 10.92 -5.43
N SER A 72 17.42 12.04 -6.14
CA SER A 72 18.49 12.28 -7.11
C SER A 72 19.48 13.30 -6.56
N LEU A 73 20.73 12.89 -6.34
CA LEU A 73 21.81 13.75 -5.83
C LEU A 73 22.36 14.64 -6.94
N LEU A 74 22.29 15.95 -6.73
CA LEU A 74 22.67 16.98 -7.68
C LEU A 74 23.65 17.98 -7.04
N ILE A 75 24.51 18.56 -7.87
CA ILE A 75 25.34 19.70 -7.49
C ILE A 75 24.82 20.91 -8.26
N ARG A 76 24.34 21.92 -7.54
CA ARG A 76 23.73 23.13 -8.11
C ARG A 76 24.18 24.34 -7.31
N ASN A 77 24.64 25.39 -7.97
CA ASN A 77 25.10 26.62 -7.30
C ASN A 77 26.10 26.37 -6.15
N ASN A 78 26.95 25.34 -6.30
CA ASN A 78 27.90 24.87 -5.28
C ASN A 78 27.28 24.26 -4.01
N GLU A 79 25.97 24.04 -4.00
CA GLU A 79 25.23 23.28 -3.00
C GLU A 79 25.07 21.81 -3.41
N LEU A 80 24.94 20.95 -2.40
CA LEU A 80 24.58 19.55 -2.55
C LEU A 80 23.08 19.41 -2.32
N LEU A 81 22.35 19.14 -3.39
CA LEU A 81 20.89 19.06 -3.36
C LEU A 81 20.44 17.63 -3.61
N VAL A 82 19.34 17.24 -2.97
CA VAL A 82 18.62 16.01 -3.29
C VAL A 82 17.25 16.41 -3.81
N LEU A 83 16.96 16.04 -5.05
CA LEU A 83 15.64 16.21 -5.64
C LEU A 83 14.82 14.95 -5.39
N THR A 84 13.63 15.07 -4.81
CA THR A 84 12.73 13.97 -4.47
C THR A 84 11.27 14.41 -4.66
N ASN A 85 10.31 13.54 -4.35
CA ASN A 85 8.90 13.92 -4.34
C ASN A 85 8.52 14.67 -3.05
N LYS A 86 7.50 15.53 -3.12
CA LYS A 86 6.96 16.24 -1.95
C LYS A 86 6.44 15.23 -0.92
N HIS A 87 5.66 14.24 -1.35
CA HIS A 87 5.06 13.27 -0.43
C HIS A 87 6.08 12.43 0.36
N VAL A 88 7.33 12.31 -0.13
CA VAL A 88 8.42 11.62 0.60
C VAL A 88 8.85 12.43 1.84
N MET A 89 8.73 13.75 1.76
CA MET A 89 9.17 14.70 2.79
C MET A 89 8.03 15.33 3.56
N GLU A 90 6.77 15.05 3.18
CA GLU A 90 5.61 15.71 3.73
C GLU A 90 5.57 15.61 5.25
N GLY A 91 5.44 16.75 5.93
CA GLY A 91 5.47 16.85 7.40
C GLY A 91 6.87 16.90 8.02
N PHE A 92 7.94 16.66 7.26
CA PHE A 92 9.31 16.63 7.77
C PHE A 92 10.14 17.82 7.32
N GLN A 93 11.01 18.31 8.19
CA GLN A 93 11.98 19.38 7.90
C GLN A 93 13.41 18.84 7.73
N ASP A 94 13.67 17.63 8.23
CA ASP A 94 14.97 16.98 8.22
C ASP A 94 14.87 15.56 7.64
N ALA A 95 15.95 15.10 7.01
CA ALA A 95 16.09 13.74 6.51
C ALA A 95 17.53 13.23 6.62
N PHE A 96 17.67 11.91 6.66
CA PHE A 96 18.94 11.21 6.50
C PHE A 96 19.09 10.70 5.07
N ILE A 97 20.28 10.86 4.51
CA ILE A 97 20.58 10.47 3.13
C ILE A 97 21.50 9.25 3.12
N GLY A 98 20.97 8.16 2.57
CA GLY A 98 21.69 6.93 2.28
C GLY A 98 22.33 6.97 0.89
N VAL A 99 23.57 6.50 0.78
CA VAL A 99 24.33 6.47 -0.49
C VAL A 99 24.92 5.09 -0.75
N LEU A 100 25.22 4.82 -2.02
CA LEU A 100 25.79 3.57 -2.45
C LEU A 100 27.34 3.60 -2.45
N SER A 101 27.94 3.24 -1.31
CA SER A 101 29.40 3.12 -1.16
C SER A 101 29.96 1.98 -2.04
N ASP A 102 29.33 0.81 -2.00
CA ASP A 102 29.60 -0.35 -2.85
C ASP A 102 28.32 -0.70 -3.63
N ILE A 103 28.45 -0.95 -4.93
CA ILE A 103 27.33 -1.30 -5.82
C ILE A 103 26.69 -2.65 -5.46
N ASN A 104 27.41 -3.49 -4.72
CA ASN A 104 26.95 -4.82 -4.27
C ASN A 104 26.54 -4.82 -2.79
N SER A 105 26.30 -3.66 -2.19
CA SER A 105 25.88 -3.54 -0.79
C SER A 105 24.67 -2.62 -0.67
N PRO A 106 23.88 -2.76 0.42
CA PRO A 106 22.79 -1.83 0.69
C PRO A 106 23.29 -0.40 0.88
N SER A 107 22.38 0.57 0.77
CA SER A 107 22.70 1.98 1.00
C SER A 107 23.15 2.23 2.44
N GLU A 108 24.18 3.05 2.58
CA GLU A 108 24.74 3.45 3.86
C GLU A 108 24.32 4.89 4.17
N LEU A 109 23.68 5.13 5.31
CA LEU A 109 23.41 6.50 5.78
C LEU A 109 24.74 7.24 5.95
N LYS A 110 24.89 8.38 5.28
CA LYS A 110 26.10 9.21 5.35
C LYS A 110 25.85 10.67 5.66
N PHE A 111 24.68 11.20 5.30
CA PHE A 111 24.43 12.63 5.40
C PHE A 111 23.13 12.98 6.11
N LYS A 112 23.11 14.18 6.67
CA LYS A 112 21.90 14.89 7.11
C LYS A 112 21.54 15.92 6.06
N ALA A 113 20.25 16.04 5.78
CA ALA A 113 19.71 17.03 4.87
C ALA A 113 18.51 17.74 5.49
N GLU A 114 18.33 19.00 5.13
CA GLU A 114 17.20 19.83 5.53
C GLU A 114 16.32 20.10 4.30
N LEU A 115 15.02 20.26 4.51
CA LEU A 115 14.10 20.74 3.48
C LEU A 115 14.49 22.16 3.07
N LYS A 116 14.87 22.33 1.80
CA LYS A 116 15.12 23.66 1.22
C LYS A 116 13.82 24.29 0.73
N GLY A 117 12.90 23.46 0.23
CA GLY A 117 11.54 23.85 -0.14
C GLY A 117 10.84 22.78 -0.98
N PHE A 118 9.56 22.98 -1.25
CA PHE A 118 8.74 22.07 -2.05
C PHE A 118 7.73 22.84 -2.90
N SER A 119 7.27 22.18 -3.95
CA SER A 119 6.16 22.66 -4.78
C SER A 119 4.92 21.82 -4.51
N ASP A 120 3.87 22.50 -4.10
CA ASP A 120 2.59 21.87 -3.79
C ASP A 120 1.89 21.34 -5.05
N ASP A 121 1.92 22.12 -6.14
CA ASP A 121 1.27 21.81 -7.40
C ASP A 121 1.88 20.62 -8.16
N TYR A 122 3.14 20.27 -7.88
CA TYR A 122 3.92 19.39 -8.74
C TYR A 122 4.55 18.17 -8.03
N ASP A 123 4.23 17.92 -6.75
CA ASP A 123 4.77 16.81 -5.96
C ASP A 123 6.31 16.71 -6.02
N VAL A 124 7.00 17.85 -5.86
CA VAL A 124 8.48 17.91 -5.85
C VAL A 124 8.96 18.58 -4.58
N ALA A 125 10.00 18.01 -3.98
CA ALA A 125 10.76 18.62 -2.89
C ALA A 125 12.26 18.65 -3.21
N VAL A 126 12.92 19.68 -2.72
CA VAL A 126 14.38 19.82 -2.77
C VAL A 126 14.94 19.88 -1.36
N LEU A 127 15.90 19.01 -1.09
CA LEU A 127 16.64 18.97 0.16
C LEU A 127 18.05 19.51 -0.05
N ARG A 128 18.61 20.11 0.99
CA ARG A 128 20.01 20.53 1.03
C ARG A 128 20.77 19.67 2.03
N ILE A 129 21.81 18.99 1.58
CA ILE A 129 22.73 18.27 2.47
C ILE A 129 23.56 19.29 3.25
N THR A 130 23.44 19.27 4.58
CA THR A 130 24.10 20.24 5.48
C THR A 130 25.32 19.67 6.18
N GLY A 131 25.34 18.36 6.45
CA GLY A 131 26.44 17.72 7.18
C GLY A 131 26.51 16.21 7.00
N ASP A 132 27.61 15.61 7.46
CA ASP A 132 27.70 14.16 7.67
C ASP A 132 27.04 13.76 8.99
N LEU A 133 26.98 12.46 9.28
CA LEU A 133 26.37 11.96 10.52
C LEU A 133 27.08 12.46 11.79
N ASP A 134 28.37 12.79 11.70
CA ASP A 134 29.18 13.35 12.79
C ASP A 134 29.00 14.88 12.95
N GLY A 135 28.21 15.51 12.07
CA GLY A 135 27.94 16.95 12.09
C GLY A 135 28.99 17.81 11.40
N ASN A 136 29.92 17.23 10.63
CA ASN A 136 30.88 18.01 9.86
C ASN A 136 30.22 18.55 8.58
N PRO A 137 30.51 19.80 8.18
CA PRO A 137 29.98 20.36 6.94
C PRO A 137 30.44 19.56 5.70
N VAL A 138 29.47 19.28 4.83
CA VAL A 138 29.69 18.58 3.55
C VAL A 138 29.72 19.61 2.43
N THR A 139 30.70 19.50 1.53
CA THR A 139 30.83 20.42 0.39
C THR A 139 30.91 19.67 -0.93
N ALA A 140 30.42 20.29 -1.99
CA ALA A 140 30.51 19.77 -3.35
C ALA A 140 31.95 19.47 -3.79
N GLU A 141 32.91 20.28 -3.35
CA GLU A 141 34.33 20.06 -3.62
C GLU A 141 34.85 18.77 -2.99
N LYS A 142 34.59 18.57 -1.68
CA LYS A 142 34.98 17.34 -0.97
C LYS A 142 34.32 16.11 -1.54
N LEU A 143 33.04 16.23 -1.93
CA LEU A 143 32.30 15.14 -2.57
C LEU A 143 32.93 14.73 -3.90
N LYS A 144 33.25 15.71 -4.77
CA LYS A 144 33.93 15.45 -6.05
C LYS A 144 35.33 14.85 -5.88
N GLN A 145 35.99 15.10 -4.76
CA GLN A 145 37.29 14.51 -4.40
C GLN A 145 37.17 13.08 -3.81
N GLY A 146 35.95 12.57 -3.60
CA GLY A 146 35.71 11.25 -3.02
C GLY A 146 35.95 11.19 -1.50
N ALA A 147 35.90 12.33 -0.81
CA ALA A 147 36.24 12.42 0.62
C ALA A 147 35.30 11.61 1.54
N TYR A 148 34.12 11.22 1.05
CA TYR A 148 33.09 10.52 1.81
C TYR A 148 33.05 9.01 1.54
N GLY A 149 34.08 8.46 0.89
CA GLY A 149 34.22 7.01 0.71
C GLY A 149 33.30 6.40 -0.36
N PHE A 150 32.62 7.22 -1.17
CA PHE A 150 31.92 6.77 -2.36
C PHE A 150 32.22 7.69 -3.56
N PRO A 151 32.24 7.15 -4.79
CA PRO A 151 32.41 7.97 -5.98
C PRO A 151 31.09 8.65 -6.35
N PHE A 152 31.08 9.99 -6.30
CA PHE A 152 29.96 10.77 -6.82
C PHE A 152 29.85 10.65 -8.34
N ALA A 153 28.62 10.49 -8.83
CA ALA A 153 28.31 10.52 -10.24
C ALA A 153 27.39 11.69 -10.57
N GLU A 154 27.85 12.58 -11.44
CA GLU A 154 27.04 13.72 -11.86
C GLU A 154 25.97 13.28 -12.87
N LEU A 155 24.71 13.55 -12.54
CA LEU A 155 23.58 13.40 -13.45
C LEU A 155 23.60 14.51 -14.49
N LYS A 156 23.56 14.11 -15.77
CA LYS A 156 23.53 15.04 -16.89
C LYS A 156 22.09 15.30 -17.30
N LEU A 157 21.71 16.55 -17.50
CA LEU A 157 20.42 16.88 -18.08
C LEU A 157 20.49 16.80 -19.61
N PRO A 158 19.36 16.53 -20.29
CA PRO A 158 19.26 16.68 -21.73
C PRO A 158 19.70 18.08 -22.16
N ALA A 159 20.40 18.18 -23.29
CA ALA A 159 20.64 19.48 -23.91
C ALA A 159 19.29 20.14 -24.26
N LYS A 160 19.21 21.48 -24.21
CA LYS A 160 17.98 22.25 -24.49
C LYS A 160 17.33 21.95 -25.86
N GLU A 161 18.07 21.38 -26.81
CA GLU A 161 17.58 21.02 -28.14
C GLU A 161 17.18 19.53 -28.28
N THR A 162 17.43 18.72 -27.25
CA THR A 162 17.17 17.28 -27.25
C THR A 162 15.81 17.02 -26.60
N GLU A 163 14.79 16.88 -27.44
CA GLU A 163 13.44 16.56 -26.99
C GLU A 163 13.27 15.06 -26.71
N VAL A 164 12.80 14.71 -25.52
CA VAL A 164 12.40 13.33 -25.18
C VAL A 164 11.11 12.99 -25.93
N ARG A 165 11.10 11.84 -26.63
CA ARG A 165 9.99 11.44 -27.52
C ARG A 165 9.39 10.11 -27.10
N ARG A 166 8.17 9.85 -27.58
CA ARG A 166 7.55 8.53 -27.47
C ARG A 166 8.45 7.46 -28.10
N GLY A 167 8.59 6.33 -27.43
CA GLY A 167 9.47 5.24 -27.80
C GLY A 167 10.92 5.40 -27.33
N GLU A 168 11.28 6.51 -26.67
CA GLU A 168 12.57 6.63 -25.98
C GLU A 168 12.64 5.59 -24.87
N HIS A 169 13.71 4.80 -24.82
CA HIS A 169 13.94 3.87 -23.72
C HIS A 169 14.34 4.60 -22.46
N VAL A 170 13.82 4.13 -21.33
CA VAL A 170 14.09 4.71 -20.01
C VAL A 170 14.55 3.64 -19.04
N GLY A 171 15.49 4.01 -18.17
CA GLY A 171 15.86 3.26 -16.99
C GLY A 171 15.43 4.03 -15.74
N VAL A 172 14.72 3.37 -14.84
CA VAL A 172 14.20 3.93 -13.58
C VAL A 172 14.99 3.32 -12.44
N PHE A 173 15.49 4.18 -11.55
CA PHE A 173 16.28 3.81 -10.39
C PHE A 173 15.61 4.32 -9.12
N GLY A 174 15.58 3.49 -8.08
CA GLY A 174 15.14 3.90 -6.75
C GLY A 174 15.22 2.76 -5.73
N TYR A 175 15.02 3.10 -4.47
CA TYR A 175 15.02 2.22 -3.30
C TYR A 175 13.58 1.88 -2.91
N PRO A 176 13.06 0.67 -3.19
CA PRO A 176 11.70 0.29 -2.81
C PRO A 176 11.53 0.34 -1.28
N GLY A 177 10.36 0.76 -0.80
CA GLY A 177 10.13 1.02 0.64
C GLY A 177 9.94 -0.27 1.48
N VAL A 178 9.79 -1.42 0.83
CA VAL A 178 9.34 -2.69 1.45
C VAL A 178 10.47 -3.73 1.55
N VAL A 179 11.58 -3.54 0.82
CA VAL A 179 12.71 -4.50 0.79
C VAL A 179 14.00 -3.74 1.09
N GLU A 180 14.69 -4.20 2.14
CA GLU A 180 15.98 -3.73 2.69
C GLU A 180 16.82 -2.91 1.71
N ASP A 181 17.06 -1.61 2.00
CA ASP A 181 18.16 -0.70 1.58
C ASP A 181 18.84 -0.91 0.19
N GLU A 182 18.19 -1.61 -0.76
CA GLU A 182 18.74 -2.07 -2.02
C GLU A 182 18.22 -1.20 -3.16
N LEU A 183 19.11 -0.86 -4.08
CA LEU A 183 18.74 -0.07 -5.25
C LEU A 183 18.12 -0.98 -6.32
N VAL A 184 16.87 -0.70 -6.68
CA VAL A 184 16.17 -1.37 -7.79
C VAL A 184 16.30 -0.58 -9.08
N TYR A 185 16.52 -1.33 -10.16
CA TYR A 185 16.59 -0.81 -11.52
C TYR A 185 15.53 -1.49 -12.41
N THR A 186 14.61 -0.70 -12.96
CA THR A 186 13.60 -1.16 -13.92
C THR A 186 13.75 -0.43 -15.26
N THR A 187 13.17 -0.99 -16.32
CA THR A 187 13.26 -0.40 -17.66
C THR A 187 11.92 -0.36 -18.35
N GLY A 188 11.77 0.58 -19.27
CA GLY A 188 10.59 0.70 -20.12
C GLY A 188 10.81 1.69 -21.25
N ILE A 189 9.72 2.26 -21.75
CA ILE A 189 9.73 3.31 -22.77
C ILE A 189 8.82 4.46 -22.36
N VAL A 190 9.09 5.64 -22.91
CA VAL A 190 8.13 6.75 -22.89
C VAL A 190 6.96 6.42 -23.82
N SER A 191 5.79 6.18 -23.24
CA SER A 191 4.53 5.90 -23.93
C SER A 191 3.82 7.19 -24.39
N ALA A 192 3.88 8.25 -23.57
CA ALA A 192 3.31 9.55 -23.90
C ALA A 192 4.11 10.69 -23.27
N VAL A 193 4.04 11.87 -23.89
CA VAL A 193 4.64 13.12 -23.39
C VAL A 193 3.54 14.14 -23.25
N GLN A 194 3.40 14.71 -22.05
CA GLN A 194 2.54 15.84 -21.75
C GLN A 194 3.42 17.07 -21.53
N TYR A 195 3.02 18.21 -22.08
CA TYR A 195 3.75 19.47 -21.94
C TYR A 195 2.98 20.40 -21.00
N GLY A 196 3.73 21.12 -20.19
CA GLY A 196 3.28 22.28 -19.43
C GLY A 196 3.86 23.56 -20.00
N GLU A 197 3.47 24.68 -19.41
CA GLU A 197 4.04 25.98 -19.67
C GLU A 197 4.65 26.50 -18.37
N TYR A 198 5.90 26.93 -18.42
CA TYR A 198 6.61 27.53 -17.29
C TYR A 198 7.33 28.78 -17.80
N GLU A 199 7.05 29.94 -17.19
CA GLU A 199 7.57 31.25 -17.62
C GLU A 199 7.46 31.51 -19.15
N GLY A 200 6.33 31.16 -19.76
CA GLY A 200 6.10 31.34 -21.20
C GLY A 200 6.90 30.37 -22.10
N ARG A 201 7.58 29.38 -21.51
CA ARG A 201 8.26 28.30 -22.23
C ARG A 201 7.44 27.03 -22.16
N ARG A 202 7.25 26.38 -23.31
CA ARG A 202 6.65 25.05 -23.37
C ARG A 202 7.69 24.00 -23.01
N LEU A 203 7.50 23.31 -21.90
CA LEU A 203 8.40 22.27 -21.38
C LEU A 203 7.66 20.94 -21.25
N PRO A 204 8.34 19.78 -21.41
CA PRO A 204 7.76 18.52 -20.96
C PRO A 204 7.45 18.61 -19.47
N LEU A 205 6.24 18.20 -19.07
CA LEU A 205 5.78 18.21 -17.69
C LEU A 205 5.69 16.77 -17.15
N TRP A 206 5.05 15.88 -17.92
CA TRP A 206 4.90 14.47 -17.56
C TRP A 206 5.30 13.55 -18.71
N TYR A 207 5.99 12.48 -18.39
CA TYR A 207 6.15 11.31 -19.25
C TYR A 207 5.31 10.15 -18.69
N ARG A 208 4.50 9.52 -19.55
CA ARG A 208 3.86 8.25 -19.20
C ARG A 208 4.76 7.11 -19.65
N THR A 209 4.93 6.10 -18.83
CA THR A 209 5.84 4.97 -19.09
C THR A 209 5.16 3.63 -18.86
N ASN A 210 5.64 2.59 -19.53
CA ASN A 210 5.30 1.21 -19.18
C ASN A 210 6.35 0.55 -18.26
N ALA A 211 7.37 1.32 -17.83
CA ALA A 211 8.29 0.89 -16.79
C ALA A 211 7.52 0.69 -15.47
N GLU A 212 7.98 -0.27 -14.69
CA GLU A 212 7.43 -0.57 -13.37
C GLU A 212 7.77 0.56 -12.39
N ILE A 213 6.72 1.13 -11.78
CA ILE A 213 6.77 2.16 -10.74
C ILE A 213 6.12 1.56 -9.50
N SER A 214 6.81 1.60 -8.37
CA SER A 214 6.39 0.97 -7.12
C SER A 214 6.67 1.89 -5.93
N PRO A 215 5.95 1.74 -4.80
CA PRO A 215 6.26 2.46 -3.58
C PRO A 215 7.75 2.34 -3.19
N GLY A 216 8.39 3.50 -2.98
CA GLY A 216 9.81 3.65 -2.66
C GLY A 216 10.70 4.06 -3.83
N ASN A 217 10.43 3.64 -5.08
CA ASN A 217 11.20 4.18 -6.20
C ASN A 217 10.80 5.63 -6.54
N SER A 218 9.64 6.09 -6.04
CA SER A 218 9.20 7.50 -6.02
C SER A 218 10.32 8.44 -5.53
N GLY A 219 10.53 9.53 -6.26
CA GLY A 219 11.56 10.52 -5.98
C GLY A 219 12.93 10.17 -6.56
N GLY A 220 13.09 8.97 -7.09
CA GLY A 220 14.34 8.46 -7.66
C GLY A 220 14.73 9.09 -8.99
N THR A 221 15.53 8.36 -9.77
CA THR A 221 16.13 8.89 -11.01
C THR A 221 15.66 8.12 -12.23
N VAL A 222 15.16 8.83 -13.24
CA VAL A 222 14.93 8.27 -14.58
C VAL A 222 15.92 8.82 -15.58
N VAL A 223 16.58 7.93 -16.32
CA VAL A 223 17.48 8.29 -17.41
C VAL A 223 17.03 7.73 -18.75
N ASN A 224 17.37 8.42 -19.85
CA ASN A 224 17.20 7.89 -21.20
C ASN A 224 18.39 7.00 -21.62
N SER A 225 18.36 6.47 -22.86
CA SER A 225 19.43 5.60 -23.40
C SER A 225 20.84 6.22 -23.42
N ARG A 226 20.97 7.55 -23.27
CA ARG A 226 22.25 8.28 -23.19
C ARG A 226 22.71 8.51 -21.74
N GLY A 227 21.96 8.03 -20.76
CA GLY A 227 22.23 8.28 -19.33
C GLY A 227 21.95 9.72 -18.90
N GLU A 228 21.12 10.45 -19.65
CA GLU A 228 20.67 11.80 -19.27
C GLU A 228 19.47 11.67 -18.33
N PHE A 229 19.47 12.40 -17.22
CA PHE A 229 18.39 12.48 -16.24
C PHE A 229 17.20 13.23 -16.85
N ILE A 230 16.15 12.49 -17.18
CA ILE A 230 14.96 13.03 -17.86
C ILE A 230 13.77 13.19 -16.92
N GLY A 231 13.72 12.49 -15.79
CA GLY A 231 12.55 12.59 -14.93
C GLY A 231 12.66 11.90 -13.58
N ILE A 232 11.66 12.13 -12.75
CA ILE A 232 11.50 11.62 -11.38
C ILE A 232 10.28 10.69 -11.40
N PRO A 233 10.41 9.41 -11.04
CA PRO A 233 9.26 8.52 -10.93
C PRO A 233 8.35 8.97 -9.78
N THR A 234 7.04 8.83 -9.95
CA THR A 234 6.06 9.04 -8.87
C THR A 234 4.91 8.05 -9.03
N TYR A 235 4.51 7.45 -7.90
CA TYR A 235 3.34 6.58 -7.82
C TYR A 235 2.02 7.36 -7.75
N VAL A 236 2.05 8.60 -7.23
CA VAL A 236 0.86 9.38 -6.84
C VAL A 236 0.16 10.03 -8.04
N ALA A 237 0.86 10.25 -9.16
CA ALA A 237 0.30 10.97 -10.31
C ALA A 237 -0.79 10.17 -11.08
N ASN A 238 -2.02 10.34 -10.60
CA ASN A 238 -3.35 10.10 -11.19
C ASN A 238 -3.70 8.64 -11.53
N GLN A 239 -4.10 7.88 -10.51
CA GLN A 239 -4.90 6.66 -10.67
C GLN A 239 -6.26 6.94 -11.35
N GLU A 240 -6.81 8.17 -11.23
CA GLU A 240 -8.17 8.49 -11.70
C GLU A 240 -8.34 8.66 -13.22
N VAL A 241 -7.27 8.89 -14.01
CA VAL A 241 -7.41 9.28 -15.44
C VAL A 241 -7.05 8.17 -16.43
N THR A 242 -6.37 7.09 -16.03
CA THR A 242 -5.82 6.09 -16.98
C THR A 242 -6.14 4.62 -16.71
N GLY A 243 -6.87 4.29 -15.64
CA GLY A 243 -7.21 2.91 -15.32
C GLY A 243 -5.98 2.05 -14.94
N SER A 244 -5.01 2.65 -14.22
CA SER A 244 -3.91 1.95 -13.52
C SER A 244 -2.91 1.14 -14.38
N ARG A 245 -2.70 1.47 -15.67
CA ARG A 245 -1.82 0.65 -16.56
C ARG A 245 -0.48 1.25 -16.95
N LEU A 246 -0.25 2.54 -16.73
CA LEU A 246 0.99 3.23 -17.10
C LEU A 246 1.52 4.04 -15.91
N GLY A 247 2.82 3.94 -15.66
CA GLY A 247 3.52 4.75 -14.67
C GLY A 247 3.69 6.20 -15.11
N SER A 248 3.97 7.07 -14.14
CA SER A 248 4.13 8.50 -14.32
C SER A 248 5.54 8.94 -13.93
N LEU A 249 6.15 9.76 -14.78
CA LEU A 249 7.47 10.34 -14.53
C LEU A 249 7.35 11.86 -14.66
N PHE A 250 7.63 12.58 -13.58
CA PHE A 250 7.69 14.04 -13.61
C PHE A 250 8.96 14.48 -14.35
N ALA A 251 8.86 15.43 -15.26
CA ALA A 251 9.98 15.81 -16.11
C ALA A 251 11.06 16.57 -15.30
N ALA A 252 12.30 16.07 -15.35
CA ALA A 252 13.41 16.66 -14.60
C ALA A 252 13.68 18.11 -15.03
N GLU A 253 13.53 18.43 -16.33
CA GLU A 253 13.68 19.81 -16.82
C GLU A 253 12.66 20.77 -16.19
N PHE A 254 11.43 20.31 -15.99
CA PHE A 254 10.38 21.11 -15.35
C PHE A 254 10.63 21.25 -13.85
N ALA A 255 10.94 20.13 -13.16
CA ALA A 255 11.31 20.14 -11.75
C ALA A 255 12.45 21.12 -11.46
N ILE A 256 13.44 21.14 -12.34
CA ILE A 256 14.60 22.03 -12.26
C ILE A 256 14.21 23.49 -12.47
N ALA A 257 13.31 23.77 -13.40
CA ALA A 257 12.83 25.13 -13.62
C ALA A 257 12.15 25.68 -12.35
N ILE A 258 11.35 24.85 -11.68
CA ILE A 258 10.70 25.19 -10.40
C ILE A 258 11.75 25.42 -9.31
N ILE A 259 12.67 24.47 -9.08
CA ILE A 259 13.62 24.58 -7.96
C ILE A 259 14.70 25.67 -8.14
N ASP A 260 14.93 26.11 -9.38
CA ASP A 260 15.82 27.23 -9.66
C ASP A 260 15.12 28.59 -9.35
N ASP A 261 13.78 28.60 -9.19
CA ASP A 261 12.98 29.74 -8.74
C ASP A 261 12.56 29.57 -7.27
N GLU A 262 13.42 30.04 -6.35
CA GLU A 262 13.19 29.86 -4.90
C GLU A 262 11.93 30.59 -4.39
N GLU A 263 11.37 31.56 -5.13
CA GLU A 263 10.15 32.27 -4.71
C GLU A 263 8.87 31.43 -4.90
N GLU A 264 8.91 30.41 -5.77
CA GLU A 264 7.79 29.49 -5.99
C GLU A 264 7.76 28.31 -4.99
N LEU A 265 8.83 28.12 -4.21
CA LEU A 265 8.91 27.02 -3.26
C LEU A 265 8.32 27.40 -1.90
N LEU A 266 7.44 26.55 -1.40
CA LEU A 266 7.00 26.59 -0.01
C LEU A 266 8.08 25.99 0.89
N THR A 267 8.24 26.55 2.08
CA THR A 267 9.18 26.06 3.11
C THR A 267 8.47 25.57 4.37
N ASP A 268 7.21 25.97 4.56
CA ASP A 268 6.37 25.57 5.67
C ASP A 268 5.24 24.67 5.17
N TRP A 269 5.06 23.52 5.80
CA TRP A 269 3.98 22.58 5.50
C TRP A 269 2.59 23.17 5.79
N ALA A 270 2.51 24.17 6.67
CA ALA A 270 1.28 24.90 6.95
C ALA A 270 0.78 25.72 5.74
N ASP A 271 1.67 26.12 4.83
CA ASP A 271 1.34 26.93 3.66
C ASP A 271 0.94 26.09 2.43
N ALA A 272 1.02 24.76 2.52
CA ALA A 272 0.61 23.86 1.44
C ALA A 272 -0.90 24.00 1.13
N THR A 273 -1.23 24.45 -0.07
CA THR A 273 -2.58 24.55 -0.63
C THR A 273 -3.18 23.18 -0.95
N ARG A 274 -3.60 22.46 0.09
CA ARG A 274 -4.43 21.27 -0.10
C ARG A 274 -5.77 21.66 -0.73
N SER A 275 -6.17 20.94 -1.77
CA SER A 275 -7.58 21.00 -2.21
C SER A 275 -8.49 20.57 -1.06
N ASP A 276 -9.72 21.09 -0.98
CA ASP A 276 -10.67 20.68 0.09
C ASP A 276 -10.89 19.16 0.09
N ASP A 277 -10.75 18.52 -1.08
CA ASP A 277 -10.85 17.07 -1.28
C ASP A 277 -9.65 16.28 -0.71
N GLU A 278 -8.56 16.96 -0.33
CA GLU A 278 -7.34 16.41 0.29
C GLU A 278 -7.21 16.76 1.79
N ARG A 279 -8.29 17.25 2.40
CA ARG A 279 -8.36 17.58 3.83
C ARG A 279 -9.42 16.75 4.55
N LEU A 280 -9.22 16.59 5.86
CA LEU A 280 -10.30 16.14 6.74
C LEU A 280 -11.40 17.19 6.78
N ASP A 281 -12.62 16.74 6.52
CA ASP A 281 -13.83 17.55 6.48
C ASP A 281 -14.71 17.23 7.69
N LEU A 282 -14.57 18.06 8.72
CA LEU A 282 -15.36 17.99 9.95
C LEU A 282 -16.87 18.15 9.71
N SER A 283 -17.28 18.67 8.55
CA SER A 283 -18.70 18.85 8.23
C SER A 283 -19.37 17.59 7.70
N LYS A 284 -18.59 16.57 7.30
CA LYS A 284 -19.14 15.28 6.85
C LYS A 284 -19.71 14.47 8.01
N GLU A 285 -20.68 13.63 7.68
CA GLU A 285 -21.21 12.63 8.61
C GLU A 285 -20.16 11.52 8.83
N PRO A 286 -20.03 11.01 10.06
CA PRO A 286 -19.04 9.98 10.36
C PRO A 286 -19.41 8.63 9.71
N SER A 287 -18.40 7.91 9.22
CA SER A 287 -18.56 6.67 8.45
C SER A 287 -19.17 5.52 9.28
N PHE A 288 -18.84 5.44 10.57
CA PHE A 288 -19.26 4.37 11.47
C PHE A 288 -20.22 4.84 12.55
N GLY A 289 -20.76 6.06 12.41
CA GLY A 289 -21.83 6.58 13.23
C GLY A 289 -21.38 7.58 14.29
N LEU A 290 -22.35 7.95 15.14
CA LEU A 290 -22.17 8.94 16.19
C LEU A 290 -22.85 8.49 17.49
N ALA A 291 -22.28 8.90 18.61
CA ALA A 291 -22.83 8.63 19.94
C ALA A 291 -22.86 9.89 20.81
N THR A 292 -23.82 9.95 21.73
CA THR A 292 -23.82 10.91 22.83
C THR A 292 -23.55 10.13 24.11
N LEU A 293 -22.41 10.38 24.75
CA LEU A 293 -21.93 9.57 25.87
C LEU A 293 -22.00 10.34 27.20
N THR A 294 -22.48 9.66 28.21
CA THR A 294 -22.49 10.07 29.62
C THR A 294 -21.32 9.41 30.37
N THR A 295 -21.07 9.84 31.61
CA THR A 295 -20.08 9.16 32.49
C THR A 295 -20.39 7.67 32.67
N ALA A 296 -21.67 7.29 32.69
CA ALA A 296 -22.07 5.90 32.87
C ALA A 296 -21.70 5.04 31.65
N ASP A 297 -21.84 5.58 30.44
CA ASP A 297 -21.48 4.89 29.20
C ASP A 297 -19.96 4.66 29.13
N LEU A 298 -19.18 5.68 29.51
CA LEU A 298 -17.72 5.59 29.56
C LEU A 298 -17.21 4.63 30.65
N SER A 299 -17.92 4.52 31.78
CA SER A 299 -17.59 3.52 32.80
C SER A 299 -17.96 2.09 32.39
N ALA A 300 -18.89 1.92 31.44
CA ALA A 300 -19.23 0.63 30.86
C ALA A 300 -18.30 0.24 29.70
N ILE A 301 -17.40 1.14 29.28
CA ILE A 301 -16.59 1.07 28.05
C ILE A 301 -17.51 1.10 26.82
N HIS A 302 -17.48 2.22 26.10
CA HIS A 302 -18.18 2.33 24.83
C HIS A 302 -17.31 1.74 23.72
N GLN A 303 -17.84 0.84 22.90
CA GLN A 303 -17.11 0.20 21.80
C GLN A 303 -17.85 0.35 20.48
N GLN A 304 -17.09 0.50 19.39
CA GLN A 304 -17.58 0.53 18.03
C GLN A 304 -16.56 -0.15 17.11
N GLU A 305 -17.01 -1.15 16.36
CA GLU A 305 -16.20 -1.70 15.27
C GLU A 305 -16.12 -0.68 14.13
N ILE A 306 -14.89 -0.40 13.68
CA ILE A 306 -14.61 0.50 12.56
C ILE A 306 -13.53 -0.09 11.65
N VAL A 307 -13.44 0.45 10.44
CA VAL A 307 -12.37 0.15 9.48
C VAL A 307 -11.53 1.40 9.31
N SER A 308 -10.24 1.29 9.60
CA SER A 308 -9.26 2.35 9.42
C SER A 308 -8.88 2.58 7.96
N GLY A 309 -8.19 3.68 7.70
CA GLY A 309 -7.58 3.94 6.40
C GLY A 309 -8.33 4.99 5.58
N GLY A 310 -7.81 5.27 4.39
CA GLY A 310 -8.39 6.19 3.43
C GLY A 310 -7.34 6.80 2.52
N ASN A 311 -7.68 7.87 1.82
CA ASN A 311 -6.80 8.49 0.83
C ASN A 311 -6.16 9.81 1.29
N ILE A 312 -6.52 10.30 2.48
CA ILE A 312 -5.99 11.56 3.01
C ILE A 312 -4.78 11.27 3.90
N ASN A 313 -3.60 11.72 3.48
CA ASN A 313 -2.43 11.72 4.36
C ASN A 313 -2.62 12.78 5.45
N SER A 314 -2.66 12.38 6.72
CA SER A 314 -2.98 13.25 7.84
C SER A 314 -1.81 14.04 8.42
N ARG A 315 -0.59 13.85 7.91
CA ARG A 315 0.65 14.38 8.51
C ARG A 315 0.73 15.91 8.54
N TYR A 316 -0.10 16.58 7.75
CA TYR A 316 -0.22 18.04 7.78
C TYR A 316 -0.85 18.60 9.05
N LEU A 317 -1.47 17.75 9.87
CA LEU A 317 -2.01 18.13 11.17
C LEU A 317 -0.92 18.24 12.24
N GLY A 318 0.26 17.66 11.99
CA GLY A 318 1.41 17.65 12.88
C GLY A 318 2.21 16.37 12.76
N ASN A 319 3.47 16.39 13.25
CA ASN A 319 4.40 15.27 13.11
C ASN A 319 3.92 13.97 13.76
N GLU A 320 3.06 14.05 14.77
CA GLU A 320 2.47 12.91 15.49
C GLU A 320 1.20 12.34 14.81
N CYS A 321 0.67 13.00 13.78
CA CYS A 321 -0.58 12.63 13.13
C CYS A 321 -0.32 11.74 11.90
N LEU A 322 0.04 10.49 12.16
CA LEU A 322 0.49 9.56 11.13
C LEU A 322 -0.67 8.89 10.38
N GLY A 323 -0.33 8.33 9.22
CA GLY A 323 -1.22 7.47 8.45
C GLY A 323 -2.07 8.19 7.40
N TYR A 324 -2.86 7.34 6.74
CA TYR A 324 -3.86 7.70 5.75
C TYR A 324 -5.23 7.43 6.34
N VAL A 325 -6.12 8.41 6.24
CA VAL A 325 -7.47 8.38 6.81
C VAL A 325 -8.51 8.78 5.77
N ALA A 326 -9.78 8.49 6.07
CA ALA A 326 -10.90 8.97 5.27
C ALA A 326 -11.08 10.49 5.42
N SER A 327 -11.61 11.15 4.38
CA SER A 327 -11.92 12.59 4.46
C SER A 327 -13.01 12.92 5.50
N ALA A 328 -13.93 12.00 5.80
CA ALA A 328 -14.92 12.16 6.86
C ALA A 328 -14.41 11.51 8.16
N PRO A 329 -14.86 11.94 9.36
CA PRO A 329 -14.58 11.23 10.59
C PRO A 329 -15.02 9.77 10.49
N ASP A 330 -14.31 8.85 11.15
CA ASP A 330 -14.76 7.47 11.26
C ASP A 330 -15.84 7.38 12.33
N TYR A 331 -15.67 8.08 13.45
CA TYR A 331 -16.63 8.11 14.53
C TYR A 331 -16.75 9.51 15.15
N ARG A 332 -17.94 9.86 15.63
CA ARG A 332 -18.20 11.13 16.32
C ARG A 332 -18.82 10.90 17.68
N VAL A 333 -18.24 11.54 18.70
CA VAL A 333 -18.75 11.45 20.08
C VAL A 333 -19.11 12.83 20.60
N VAL A 334 -20.27 12.96 21.22
CA VAL A 334 -20.65 14.14 21.99
C VAL A 334 -20.68 13.78 23.47
N LEU A 335 -19.73 14.29 24.25
CA LEU A 335 -19.74 14.13 25.70
C LEU A 335 -20.75 15.09 26.33
N THR A 336 -21.64 14.56 27.18
CA THR A 336 -22.66 15.38 27.86
C THR A 336 -22.14 16.16 29.06
N GLU A 337 -20.97 15.76 29.59
CA GLU A 337 -20.35 16.36 30.77
C GLU A 337 -18.83 16.18 30.73
N THR A 338 -18.10 17.09 31.38
CA THR A 338 -16.63 17.02 31.48
C THR A 338 -16.21 15.76 32.23
N GLN A 339 -15.25 15.03 31.67
CA GLN A 339 -14.61 13.88 32.32
C GLN A 339 -13.29 14.31 32.96
N ALA A 340 -12.94 13.70 34.09
CA ALA A 340 -11.60 13.87 34.66
C ALA A 340 -10.53 13.33 33.70
N GLU A 341 -10.88 12.28 32.96
CA GLU A 341 -10.05 11.64 31.97
C GLU A 341 -10.94 10.95 30.94
N LEU A 342 -10.54 11.02 29.67
CA LEU A 342 -11.10 10.22 28.59
C LEU A 342 -9.95 9.44 27.94
N PHE A 343 -10.09 8.13 27.91
CA PHE A 343 -9.22 7.25 27.15
C PHE A 343 -9.93 6.83 25.87
N ILE A 344 -9.25 6.98 24.74
CA ILE A 344 -9.72 6.56 23.41
C ILE A 344 -8.65 5.63 22.85
N SER A 345 -9.01 4.41 22.47
CA SER A 345 -8.06 3.47 21.85
C SER A 345 -8.69 2.78 20.67
N PHE A 346 -7.86 2.35 19.73
CA PHE A 346 -8.26 1.42 18.69
C PHE A 346 -7.41 0.17 18.82
N VAL A 347 -8.03 -0.99 18.70
CA VAL A 347 -7.32 -2.28 18.69
C VAL A 347 -7.62 -2.99 17.39
N SER A 348 -6.57 -3.22 16.61
CA SER A 348 -6.64 -3.99 15.37
C SER A 348 -7.02 -5.45 15.66
N ARG A 349 -7.70 -6.10 14.70
CA ARG A 349 -8.08 -7.51 14.84
C ARG A 349 -6.91 -8.46 14.69
N GLU A 350 -5.90 -8.10 13.91
CA GLU A 350 -4.74 -8.96 13.65
C GLU A 350 -3.54 -8.47 14.46
N ALA A 351 -2.91 -9.40 15.19
CA ALA A 351 -1.70 -9.08 15.92
C ALA A 351 -0.56 -8.70 14.95
N GLY A 352 -0.07 -7.47 15.08
CA GLY A 352 1.01 -6.93 14.24
C GLY A 352 0.54 -5.97 13.16
N ASP A 353 -0.77 -5.74 13.04
CA ASP A 353 -1.29 -4.56 12.36
C ASP A 353 -0.87 -3.30 13.12
N ASP A 354 -0.65 -2.22 12.36
CA ASP A 354 -0.16 -0.94 12.85
C ASP A 354 -1.10 0.16 12.37
N THR A 355 -1.65 0.92 13.33
CA THR A 355 -2.70 1.90 13.06
C THR A 355 -2.46 3.20 13.81
N ALA A 356 -3.04 4.29 13.32
CA ALA A 356 -2.95 5.60 13.95
C ALA A 356 -4.32 6.08 14.41
N LEU A 357 -4.39 6.83 15.50
CA LEU A 357 -5.60 7.45 16.03
C LEU A 357 -5.45 8.97 15.97
N LEU A 358 -6.44 9.64 15.39
CA LEU A 358 -6.50 11.09 15.32
C LEU A 358 -7.81 11.59 15.90
N VAL A 359 -7.73 12.57 16.79
CA VAL A 359 -8.89 13.12 17.50
C VAL A 359 -8.89 14.64 17.40
N ASN A 360 -9.94 15.20 16.80
CA ASN A 360 -10.23 16.63 16.89
C ASN A 360 -11.08 16.88 18.13
N MET A 361 -10.56 17.68 19.06
CA MET A 361 -11.22 18.02 20.32
C MET A 361 -12.24 19.15 20.17
N PRO A 362 -13.15 19.38 21.14
CA PRO A 362 -14.17 20.44 21.06
C PRO A 362 -13.63 21.86 20.88
N ASN A 363 -12.37 22.10 21.24
CA ASN A 363 -11.67 23.37 21.08
C ASN A 363 -11.00 23.53 19.69
N GLY A 364 -11.07 22.52 18.82
CA GLY A 364 -10.45 22.46 17.51
C GLY A 364 -9.00 21.99 17.49
N GLU A 365 -8.43 21.63 18.65
CA GLU A 365 -7.08 21.09 18.77
C GLU A 365 -7.05 19.60 18.37
N TRP A 366 -5.98 19.19 17.68
CA TRP A 366 -5.75 17.82 17.25
C TRP A 366 -4.85 17.08 18.24
N ARG A 367 -5.20 15.84 18.53
CA ARG A 367 -4.39 14.89 19.30
C ARG A 367 -4.26 13.62 18.50
N CYS A 368 -3.04 13.12 18.37
CA CYS A 368 -2.73 11.97 17.56
C CYS A 368 -1.83 11.01 18.33
N ASN A 369 -1.98 9.72 18.07
CA ASN A 369 -1.07 8.68 18.55
C ASN A 369 -1.16 7.46 17.64
N ASP A 370 -0.05 6.79 17.39
CA ASP A 370 0.06 5.54 16.63
C ASP A 370 0.35 4.35 17.56
N ASP A 371 1.22 4.54 18.55
CA ASP A 371 1.56 3.50 19.51
C ASP A 371 1.19 3.92 20.93
N TYR A 372 0.24 3.24 21.58
CA TYR A 372 -0.08 3.55 22.97
C TYR A 372 1.10 3.29 23.93
N SER A 373 1.89 2.25 23.67
CA SER A 373 3.08 1.92 24.44
C SER A 373 4.10 1.17 23.59
N ASP A 374 5.37 1.15 24.01
CA ASP A 374 6.48 0.41 23.37
C ASP A 374 6.24 -1.10 23.14
N THR A 375 5.09 -1.63 23.58
CA THR A 375 4.71 -3.04 23.52
C THR A 375 3.53 -3.32 22.59
N THR A 376 2.91 -2.29 21.99
CA THR A 376 1.74 -2.42 21.12
C THR A 376 1.85 -1.48 19.93
N LEU A 377 1.41 -1.94 18.76
CA LEU A 377 1.30 -1.14 17.52
C LEU A 377 -0.09 -0.50 17.35
N ASP A 378 -0.90 -0.62 18.41
CA ASP A 378 -2.25 -0.11 18.46
C ASP A 378 -2.27 1.24 19.20
N PRO A 379 -3.01 2.23 18.67
CA PRO A 379 -2.97 3.58 19.19
C PRO A 379 -3.90 3.77 20.38
N GLY A 380 -3.50 4.71 21.24
CA GLY A 380 -4.33 5.11 22.39
C GLY A 380 -4.05 6.53 22.85
N LEU A 381 -5.09 7.28 23.17
CA LEU A 381 -5.01 8.67 23.57
C LEU A 381 -5.66 8.88 24.93
N VAL A 382 -4.91 9.53 25.81
CA VAL A 382 -5.37 9.97 27.13
C VAL A 382 -5.60 11.48 27.07
N ILE A 383 -6.84 11.89 27.32
CA ILE A 383 -7.26 13.29 27.38
C ILE A 383 -7.63 13.60 28.82
N GLU A 384 -6.71 14.24 29.54
CA GLU A 384 -6.98 14.75 30.88
C GLU A 384 -7.96 15.92 30.83
N ASN A 385 -8.90 15.96 31.79
CA ASN A 385 -9.93 16.99 31.89
C ASN A 385 -10.74 17.17 30.58
N ALA A 386 -11.06 16.06 29.91
CA ALA A 386 -11.80 16.06 28.65
C ALA A 386 -13.10 16.87 28.77
N ALA A 387 -13.17 18.00 28.07
CA ALA A 387 -14.30 18.92 28.12
C ALA A 387 -15.56 18.27 27.52
N GLN A 388 -16.73 18.65 28.04
CA GLN A 388 -17.98 18.35 27.33
C GLN A 388 -17.96 18.97 25.92
N GLY A 389 -18.56 18.28 24.94
CA GLY A 389 -18.56 18.74 23.55
C GLY A 389 -18.31 17.62 22.56
N GLN A 390 -18.12 18.01 21.30
CA GLN A 390 -17.91 17.10 20.18
C GLN A 390 -16.43 16.72 20.04
N TYR A 391 -16.19 15.43 19.86
CA TYR A 391 -14.93 14.83 19.48
C TYR A 391 -15.13 14.11 18.15
N ASP A 392 -14.30 14.43 17.17
CA ASP A 392 -14.26 13.74 15.88
C ASP A 392 -13.04 12.82 15.85
N ILE A 393 -13.24 11.56 15.48
CA ILE A 393 -12.25 10.49 15.62
C ILE A 393 -12.01 9.84 14.26
N TRP A 394 -10.75 9.67 13.89
CA TRP A 394 -10.29 8.90 12.75
C TRP A 394 -9.35 7.79 13.21
N VAL A 395 -9.36 6.68 12.49
CA VAL A 395 -8.31 5.67 12.58
C VAL A 395 -7.63 5.53 11.23
N GLY A 396 -6.33 5.74 11.21
CA GLY A 396 -5.49 5.70 10.02
C GLY A 396 -4.73 4.40 9.87
N SER A 397 -4.31 4.14 8.63
CA SER A 397 -3.40 3.05 8.27
C SER A 397 -2.13 3.63 7.63
N TYR A 398 -1.03 2.88 7.60
CA TYR A 398 0.25 3.39 7.05
C TYR A 398 0.33 3.40 5.51
N SER A 399 -0.74 3.01 4.83
CA SER A 399 -0.83 3.01 3.37
C SER A 399 -2.24 3.40 2.93
N SER A 400 -2.36 4.22 1.88
CA SER A 400 -3.65 4.64 1.32
C SER A 400 -4.51 3.50 0.76
N GLU A 401 -3.92 2.31 0.62
CA GLU A 401 -4.58 1.10 0.11
C GLU A 401 -4.77 0.05 1.22
N SER A 402 -4.32 0.33 2.45
CA SER A 402 -4.48 -0.55 3.61
C SER A 402 -5.72 -0.16 4.41
N PHE A 403 -6.54 -1.15 4.76
CA PHE A 403 -7.75 -0.98 5.55
C PHE A 403 -7.74 -2.02 6.66
N ILE A 404 -7.53 -1.58 7.90
CA ILE A 404 -7.43 -2.47 9.07
C ILE A 404 -8.72 -2.36 9.86
N THR A 405 -9.36 -3.50 10.10
CA THR A 405 -10.59 -3.57 10.91
C THR A 405 -10.23 -3.78 12.37
N GLY A 406 -10.94 -3.10 13.27
CA GLY A 406 -10.69 -3.18 14.69
C GLY A 406 -11.77 -2.50 15.53
N ASP A 407 -11.54 -2.49 16.84
CA ASP A 407 -12.49 -1.98 17.81
C ASP A 407 -12.01 -0.65 18.39
N LEU A 408 -12.78 0.42 18.12
CA LEU A 408 -12.61 1.71 18.79
C LEU A 408 -13.29 1.64 20.16
N ALA A 409 -12.54 1.92 21.23
CA ALA A 409 -13.03 1.95 22.60
C ALA A 409 -12.88 3.34 23.23
N LEU A 410 -13.89 3.77 23.99
CA LEU A 410 -13.86 4.97 24.81
C LEU A 410 -14.21 4.65 26.26
N SER A 411 -13.37 5.08 27.20
CA SER A 411 -13.57 4.86 28.64
C SER A 411 -13.11 6.04 29.49
N ASN A 412 -13.56 6.07 30.75
CA ASN A 412 -13.07 7.02 31.76
C ASN A 412 -12.07 6.39 32.76
N THR A 413 -11.45 5.29 32.35
CA THR A 413 -10.39 4.57 33.06
C THR A 413 -9.34 4.09 32.06
N HIS A 414 -8.05 4.14 32.44
CA HIS A 414 -6.94 3.51 31.70
C HIS A 414 -7.09 1.99 31.68
N ILE A 415 -7.92 1.49 30.78
CA ILE A 415 -7.92 0.08 30.40
C ILE A 415 -7.25 0.04 29.04
N VAL A 416 -5.93 -0.16 29.05
CA VAL A 416 -5.20 -0.50 27.84
C VAL A 416 -5.74 -1.85 27.41
N ALA A 417 -6.39 -1.90 26.25
CA ALA A 417 -6.83 -3.16 25.64
C ALA A 417 -5.64 -3.99 25.09
N SER A 418 -4.45 -3.86 25.70
CA SER A 418 -3.23 -4.62 25.40
C SER A 418 -3.07 -5.87 26.26
N GLU A 419 -4.06 -6.23 27.09
CA GLU A 419 -4.27 -7.64 27.36
C GLU A 419 -5.32 -8.10 26.38
N ASN A 420 -5.00 -9.09 25.55
CA ASN A 420 -5.97 -9.90 24.81
C ASN A 420 -7.18 -10.19 25.72
N LEU A 421 -8.19 -9.32 25.71
CA LEU A 421 -9.53 -9.69 26.05
C LEU A 421 -9.91 -10.60 24.91
N ALA A 422 -9.63 -11.89 25.07
CA ALA A 422 -10.17 -12.93 24.20
C ALA A 422 -11.62 -12.53 23.97
N ALA A 423 -11.97 -12.18 22.73
CA ALA A 423 -13.32 -11.75 22.41
C ALA A 423 -14.27 -12.77 23.01
N GLN A 424 -15.16 -12.34 23.91
CA GLN A 424 -16.09 -13.23 24.60
C GLN A 424 -17.46 -13.15 23.95
N LEU A 425 -18.21 -14.25 24.00
CA LEU A 425 -19.59 -14.26 23.53
C LEU A 425 -20.44 -13.29 24.37
N ASN A 426 -21.14 -12.38 23.70
CA ASN A 426 -22.07 -11.45 24.31
C ASN A 426 -23.52 -11.85 24.00
N LEU A 427 -24.11 -12.63 24.89
CA LEU A 427 -25.52 -13.06 24.80
C LEU A 427 -26.51 -11.89 24.84
N SER A 428 -26.14 -10.77 25.46
CA SER A 428 -27.00 -9.59 25.58
C SER A 428 -26.90 -8.63 24.40
N GLY A 429 -25.95 -8.84 23.50
CA GLY A 429 -25.75 -8.00 22.32
C GLY A 429 -26.89 -8.12 21.31
N ASP A 430 -27.01 -7.11 20.47
CA ASP A 430 -27.94 -7.11 19.34
C ASP A 430 -27.43 -8.06 18.24
N PRO A 431 -28.29 -8.92 17.67
CA PRO A 431 -27.86 -9.88 16.67
C PRO A 431 -27.55 -9.23 15.32
N TYR A 432 -26.46 -9.64 14.65
CA TYR A 432 -25.97 -9.00 13.43
C TYR A 432 -26.95 -9.05 12.26
N SER A 433 -27.65 -10.16 12.10
CA SER A 433 -28.67 -10.37 11.06
C SER A 433 -30.11 -10.23 11.60
N GLY A 434 -30.25 -9.73 12.84
CA GLY A 434 -31.52 -9.36 13.44
C GLY A 434 -32.25 -10.47 14.20
N GLU A 435 -33.46 -10.13 14.64
CA GLU A 435 -34.36 -11.07 15.33
C GLU A 435 -35.30 -11.77 14.34
N LEU A 436 -35.59 -13.04 14.60
CA LEU A 436 -36.48 -13.86 13.79
C LEU A 436 -37.59 -14.45 14.66
N TYR A 437 -38.83 -14.38 14.18
CA TYR A 437 -40.00 -14.87 14.91
C TYR A 437 -40.66 -16.00 14.11
N LEU A 438 -40.53 -17.24 14.58
CA LEU A 438 -41.14 -18.41 13.94
C LEU A 438 -42.04 -19.15 14.92
N ALA A 439 -43.13 -19.70 14.39
CA ALA A 439 -44.02 -20.61 15.10
C ALA A 439 -44.12 -21.93 14.35
N SER A 440 -44.51 -23.00 15.06
CA SER A 440 -44.65 -24.32 14.45
C SER A 440 -45.59 -24.31 13.24
N GLY A 441 -45.19 -24.99 12.18
CA GLY A 441 -45.83 -24.99 10.87
C GLY A 441 -45.42 -23.82 9.96
N PHE A 442 -44.30 -23.13 10.23
CA PHE A 442 -43.91 -21.96 9.46
C PHE A 442 -43.66 -22.27 7.98
N LYS A 443 -43.83 -21.23 7.14
CA LYS A 443 -43.50 -21.25 5.71
C LYS A 443 -42.81 -19.93 5.33
N PRO A 444 -41.84 -19.94 4.39
CA PRO A 444 -41.27 -21.13 3.74
C PRO A 444 -40.47 -22.00 4.72
N ASP A 445 -40.41 -23.31 4.44
CA ASP A 445 -39.66 -24.32 5.22
C ASP A 445 -38.77 -25.11 4.23
N PRO A 446 -37.43 -25.03 4.34
CA PRO A 446 -36.65 -24.27 5.33
C PRO A 446 -36.82 -22.75 5.19
N HIS A 447 -36.79 -22.04 6.31
CA HIS A 447 -36.57 -20.59 6.35
C HIS A 447 -35.07 -20.32 6.16
N ARG A 448 -34.72 -19.33 5.35
CA ARG A 448 -33.33 -19.09 4.93
C ARG A 448 -32.94 -17.65 5.20
N ILE A 449 -31.80 -17.47 5.87
CA ILE A 449 -31.20 -16.17 6.13
C ILE A 449 -29.79 -16.16 5.54
N GLU A 450 -29.42 -15.07 4.88
CA GLU A 450 -28.06 -14.84 4.41
C GLU A 450 -27.18 -14.41 5.59
N ILE A 451 -26.09 -15.14 5.83
CA ILE A 451 -25.17 -14.92 6.94
C ILE A 451 -23.74 -14.92 6.38
N ILE A 452 -22.90 -14.04 6.92
CA ILE A 452 -21.45 -14.09 6.72
C ILE A 452 -20.88 -14.77 7.96
N ALA A 453 -20.42 -16.00 7.80
CA ALA A 453 -19.88 -16.78 8.91
C ALA A 453 -18.44 -16.36 9.24
N GLY A 454 -18.11 -16.25 10.53
CA GLY A 454 -16.77 -15.91 11.03
C GLY A 454 -16.81 -14.99 12.23
N GLY A 455 -15.65 -14.68 12.81
CA GLY A 455 -15.52 -13.64 13.84
C GLY A 455 -14.34 -13.86 14.80
N ALA A 456 -14.17 -12.94 15.75
CA ALA A 456 -12.99 -12.88 16.61
C ALA A 456 -13.05 -13.81 17.83
N VAL A 457 -14.20 -14.40 18.16
CA VAL A 457 -14.35 -15.26 19.34
C VAL A 457 -13.91 -16.68 19.02
N ASN A 458 -12.76 -17.09 19.54
CA ASN A 458 -12.31 -18.49 19.47
C ASN A 458 -13.08 -19.35 20.49
N LEU A 459 -13.90 -20.27 19.98
CA LEU A 459 -14.75 -21.14 20.78
C LEU A 459 -13.96 -22.13 21.65
N ALA A 460 -12.77 -22.55 21.21
CA ALA A 460 -11.93 -23.47 21.98
C ALA A 460 -11.34 -22.83 23.25
N SER A 461 -11.20 -21.49 23.25
CA SER A 461 -10.76 -20.70 24.40
C SER A 461 -11.92 -20.03 25.16
N SER A 462 -13.17 -20.23 24.74
CA SER A 462 -14.36 -19.68 25.37
C SER A 462 -14.87 -20.54 26.54
N ASP A 463 -15.84 -20.03 27.30
CA ASP A 463 -16.54 -20.81 28.34
C ASP A 463 -17.45 -21.92 27.76
N VAL A 464 -17.54 -22.06 26.44
CA VAL A 464 -18.35 -23.08 25.77
C VAL A 464 -17.53 -24.33 25.50
N SER A 465 -17.64 -25.32 26.40
CA SER A 465 -16.87 -26.56 26.32
C SER A 465 -17.22 -27.41 25.09
N GLY A 466 -16.21 -27.85 24.34
CA GLY A 466 -16.35 -28.85 23.28
C GLY A 466 -16.68 -28.28 21.89
N CYS A 467 -16.68 -26.96 21.75
CA CYS A 467 -16.90 -26.28 20.48
C CYS A 467 -15.57 -25.81 19.87
N THR A 468 -15.49 -25.86 18.55
CA THR A 468 -14.32 -25.44 17.77
C THR A 468 -14.76 -24.44 16.70
N GLY A 469 -13.85 -23.55 16.35
CA GLY A 469 -14.06 -22.51 15.34
C GLY A 469 -14.16 -21.12 15.94
N HIS A 470 -14.46 -20.16 15.07
CA HIS A 470 -14.38 -18.73 15.33
C HIS A 470 -15.70 -18.07 14.93
N VAL A 471 -16.33 -17.37 15.87
CA VAL A 471 -17.64 -16.73 15.68
C VAL A 471 -17.59 -15.25 16.07
N GLY A 472 -18.61 -14.49 15.69
CA GLY A 472 -18.78 -13.12 16.14
C GLY A 472 -19.06 -13.00 17.64
N ILE A 473 -18.81 -11.80 18.19
CA ILE A 473 -19.09 -11.47 19.61
C ILE A 473 -20.58 -11.61 19.92
N ASN A 474 -21.44 -11.00 19.10
CA ASN A 474 -22.91 -11.09 19.22
C ASN A 474 -23.47 -12.22 18.36
N PRO A 475 -24.69 -12.74 18.66
CA PRO A 475 -25.34 -13.72 17.81
C PRO A 475 -25.54 -13.20 16.38
N ASP A 476 -25.54 -14.08 15.39
CA ASP A 476 -25.98 -13.70 14.04
C ASP A 476 -27.49 -13.55 13.99
N ILE A 477 -28.22 -14.46 14.63
CA ILE A 477 -29.68 -14.45 14.70
C ILE A 477 -30.14 -14.74 16.12
N ARG A 478 -31.13 -13.97 16.57
CA ARG A 478 -31.94 -14.30 17.75
C ARG A 478 -33.31 -14.81 17.31
N LEU A 479 -33.53 -16.11 17.40
CA LEU A 479 -34.79 -16.76 17.04
C LEU A 479 -35.74 -16.84 18.24
N HIS A 480 -36.89 -16.20 18.13
CA HIS A 480 -38.05 -16.39 18.99
C HIS A 480 -38.91 -17.54 18.42
N TRP A 481 -38.77 -18.72 19.01
CA TRP A 481 -39.45 -19.94 18.59
C TRP A 481 -40.69 -20.24 19.45
N GLN A 482 -41.82 -20.50 18.79
CA GLN A 482 -43.05 -20.96 19.43
C GLN A 482 -43.56 -22.28 18.81
N GLY A 483 -43.31 -23.42 19.46
CA GLY A 483 -43.69 -24.73 18.94
C GLY A 483 -43.98 -25.80 19.99
N GLU A 484 -44.61 -26.90 19.56
CA GLU A 484 -45.05 -28.02 20.40
C GLU A 484 -43.99 -29.14 20.51
N ALA A 485 -42.78 -28.84 21.01
CA ALA A 485 -41.75 -29.84 21.32
C ALA A 485 -41.47 -30.86 20.20
N GLY A 486 -41.38 -30.37 18.96
CA GLY A 486 -41.09 -31.17 17.75
C GLY A 486 -39.66 -30.97 17.24
N THR A 487 -39.34 -31.63 16.12
CA THR A 487 -38.04 -31.49 15.46
C THR A 487 -37.81 -30.05 15.00
N LEU A 488 -36.65 -29.49 15.31
CA LEU A 488 -36.16 -28.23 14.76
C LEU A 488 -34.68 -28.39 14.41
N GLN A 489 -34.35 -28.25 13.14
CA GLN A 489 -32.97 -28.38 12.65
C GLN A 489 -32.46 -27.03 12.14
N PHE A 490 -31.21 -26.78 12.46
CA PHE A 490 -30.41 -25.65 12.01
C PHE A 490 -29.23 -26.20 11.20
N TYR A 491 -28.95 -25.62 10.04
CA TYR A 491 -27.73 -25.93 9.29
C TYR A 491 -27.32 -24.76 8.42
N PHE A 492 -26.02 -24.59 8.21
CA PHE A 492 -25.48 -23.56 7.34
C PHE A 492 -24.92 -24.19 6.08
N LEU A 493 -25.17 -23.57 4.94
CA LEU A 493 -24.57 -23.96 3.67
C LEU A 493 -23.76 -22.79 3.13
N ALA A 494 -22.45 -22.98 3.05
CA ALA A 494 -21.55 -22.05 2.40
C ALA A 494 -21.82 -21.93 0.90
N VAL A 495 -21.58 -20.76 0.32
CA VAL A 495 -21.59 -20.55 -1.14
C VAL A 495 -20.45 -21.36 -1.79
N ASP A 496 -19.28 -21.37 -1.15
CA ASP A 496 -18.18 -22.26 -1.50
C ASP A 496 -18.32 -23.58 -0.75
N GLY A 497 -18.70 -24.65 -1.45
CA GLY A 497 -18.88 -25.99 -0.87
C GLY A 497 -17.59 -26.66 -0.39
N SER A 498 -16.43 -26.03 -0.54
CA SER A 498 -15.17 -26.48 0.07
C SER A 498 -14.83 -25.75 1.37
N ALA A 499 -15.61 -24.74 1.75
CA ALA A 499 -15.40 -23.96 2.94
C ALA A 499 -15.84 -24.73 4.20
N ASP A 500 -15.18 -24.42 5.31
CA ASP A 500 -15.29 -25.16 6.57
C ASP A 500 -15.83 -24.22 7.65
N SER A 501 -17.08 -24.48 8.07
CA SER A 501 -17.86 -23.56 8.89
C SER A 501 -18.34 -24.23 10.18
N THR A 502 -18.65 -23.44 11.19
CA THR A 502 -19.11 -23.94 12.50
C THR A 502 -20.45 -23.31 12.85
N LEU A 503 -21.29 -24.04 13.58
CA LEU A 503 -22.56 -23.55 14.11
C LEU A 503 -22.52 -23.63 15.63
N LEU A 504 -22.94 -22.55 16.29
CA LEU A 504 -23.10 -22.48 17.73
C LEU A 504 -24.50 -21.96 18.05
N ILE A 505 -25.17 -22.61 19.01
CA ILE A 505 -26.54 -22.30 19.42
C ILE A 505 -26.61 -22.27 20.95
N ASN A 506 -27.10 -21.16 21.52
CA ASN A 506 -27.60 -21.11 22.89
C ASN A 506 -29.10 -21.39 22.88
N ALA A 507 -29.53 -22.48 23.51
CA ALA A 507 -30.94 -22.87 23.58
C ALA A 507 -31.70 -22.13 24.71
N PRO A 508 -33.05 -22.11 24.72
CA PRO A 508 -33.85 -21.38 25.71
C PRO A 508 -33.58 -21.73 27.17
N ASN A 509 -33.10 -22.95 27.42
CA ASN A 509 -32.74 -23.43 28.76
C ASN A 509 -31.29 -23.09 29.17
N GLY A 510 -30.57 -22.33 28.34
CA GLY A 510 -29.18 -21.91 28.53
C GLY A 510 -28.13 -22.94 28.13
N SER A 511 -28.53 -24.08 27.56
CA SER A 511 -27.58 -25.08 27.07
C SER A 511 -26.96 -24.69 25.73
N TRP A 512 -25.65 -24.91 25.60
CA TRP A 512 -24.90 -24.67 24.38
C TRP A 512 -24.82 -25.92 23.51
N HIS A 513 -25.00 -25.74 22.21
CA HIS A 513 -24.89 -26.79 21.19
C HIS A 513 -24.03 -26.28 20.06
N CYS A 514 -23.12 -27.10 19.58
CA CYS A 514 -22.28 -26.74 18.46
C CYS A 514 -21.95 -27.94 17.59
N ASN A 515 -21.65 -27.66 16.33
CA ASN A 515 -21.26 -28.65 15.34
C ASN A 515 -20.56 -27.90 14.21
N ASP A 516 -19.42 -28.40 13.76
CA ASP A 516 -18.67 -27.96 12.57
C ASP A 516 -18.95 -28.88 11.37
N ASP A 517 -19.01 -30.20 11.61
CA ASP A 517 -19.36 -31.18 10.57
C ASP A 517 -20.70 -31.87 10.86
N ALA A 518 -21.74 -31.59 10.05
CA ALA A 518 -23.06 -32.20 10.25
C ALA A 518 -23.04 -33.73 10.10
N ASN A 519 -22.10 -34.26 9.31
CA ASN A 519 -21.78 -35.68 9.20
C ASN A 519 -20.41 -35.87 8.54
N ALA A 520 -19.89 -37.11 8.53
CA ALA A 520 -18.54 -37.43 8.05
C ALA A 520 -18.27 -37.13 6.55
N ASP A 521 -19.30 -36.80 5.77
CA ASP A 521 -19.20 -36.54 4.33
C ASP A 521 -19.26 -35.04 3.98
N THR A 522 -19.40 -34.12 4.96
CA THR A 522 -19.59 -32.68 4.71
C THR A 522 -18.86 -31.80 5.74
N LEU A 523 -18.39 -30.62 5.32
CA LEU A 523 -17.79 -29.57 6.17
C LEU A 523 -18.80 -28.48 6.56
N ASN A 524 -20.07 -28.72 6.23
CA ASN A 524 -21.16 -27.83 6.59
C ASN A 524 -21.71 -28.23 7.97
N PRO A 525 -21.93 -27.26 8.87
CA PRO A 525 -22.38 -27.54 10.21
C PRO A 525 -23.90 -27.74 10.25
N GLY A 526 -24.35 -28.55 11.19
CA GLY A 526 -25.77 -28.78 11.40
C GLY A 526 -26.09 -29.36 12.77
N PHE A 527 -27.20 -28.90 13.34
CA PHE A 527 -27.69 -29.39 14.63
C PHE A 527 -29.20 -29.59 14.62
N THR A 528 -29.65 -30.75 15.12
CA THR A 528 -31.07 -31.11 15.18
C THR A 528 -31.51 -31.26 16.63
N PHE A 529 -32.49 -30.45 17.03
CA PHE A 529 -33.26 -30.69 18.25
C PHE A 529 -34.40 -31.64 17.92
N GLU A 530 -34.40 -32.86 18.49
CA GLU A 530 -35.51 -33.81 18.34
C GLU A 530 -36.80 -33.35 19.03
N SER A 531 -36.67 -32.47 20.02
CA SER A 531 -37.76 -31.89 20.81
C SER A 531 -37.39 -30.45 21.19
N ALA A 532 -37.58 -29.51 20.28
CA ALA A 532 -37.25 -28.10 20.48
C ALA A 532 -38.25 -27.40 21.43
N GLU A 533 -37.74 -26.88 22.55
CA GLU A 533 -38.52 -26.10 23.52
C GLU A 533 -38.88 -24.73 22.95
N SER A 534 -40.10 -24.23 23.22
CA SER A 534 -40.44 -22.84 22.90
C SER A 534 -39.56 -21.87 23.70
N GLY A 535 -39.06 -20.82 23.06
CA GLY A 535 -38.23 -19.81 23.71
C GLY A 535 -37.29 -19.10 22.74
N ILE A 536 -36.22 -18.52 23.29
CA ILE A 536 -35.20 -17.79 22.53
C ILE A 536 -34.03 -18.71 22.24
N TYR A 537 -33.63 -18.76 20.97
CA TYR A 537 -32.41 -19.41 20.51
C TYR A 537 -31.48 -18.34 19.95
N ASP A 538 -30.31 -18.15 20.56
CA ASP A 538 -29.26 -17.32 20.00
C ASP A 538 -28.34 -18.18 19.15
N ILE A 539 -28.08 -17.75 17.90
CA ILE A 539 -27.43 -18.57 16.88
C ILE A 539 -26.25 -17.80 16.30
N TRP A 540 -25.08 -18.42 16.30
CA TRP A 540 -23.87 -17.95 15.64
C TRP A 540 -23.47 -18.92 14.53
N VAL A 541 -23.02 -18.38 13.42
CA VAL A 541 -22.37 -19.11 12.34
C VAL A 541 -20.94 -18.60 12.24
N GLY A 542 -19.98 -19.51 12.39
CA GLY A 542 -18.57 -19.21 12.40
C GLY A 542 -17.81 -19.94 11.31
N THR A 543 -16.50 -19.78 11.33
CA THR A 543 -15.56 -20.52 10.50
C THR A 543 -14.72 -21.46 11.33
N TYR A 544 -14.31 -22.61 10.78
CA TYR A 544 -13.39 -23.49 11.51
C TYR A 544 -12.01 -22.84 11.71
N ARG A 545 -11.56 -22.06 10.73
CA ARG A 545 -10.28 -21.34 10.77
C ARG A 545 -10.45 -19.91 11.26
N GLU A 546 -9.38 -19.37 11.82
CA GLU A 546 -9.27 -17.96 12.23
C GLU A 546 -9.16 -17.06 10.99
N SER A 547 -9.63 -15.81 11.11
CA SER A 547 -9.54 -14.77 10.06
C SER A 547 -10.09 -15.20 8.69
N THR A 548 -11.11 -16.07 8.68
CA THR A 548 -11.84 -16.44 7.47
C THR A 548 -13.29 -16.00 7.57
N TRP A 549 -13.84 -15.56 6.44
CA TRP A 549 -15.24 -15.18 6.32
C TRP A 549 -15.87 -15.98 5.20
N ILE A 550 -17.02 -16.60 5.47
CA ILE A 550 -17.71 -17.48 4.52
C ILE A 550 -19.13 -16.96 4.30
N ASP A 551 -19.42 -16.51 3.08
CA ASP A 551 -20.79 -16.22 2.68
C ASP A 551 -21.60 -17.51 2.59
N GLY A 552 -22.82 -17.49 3.12
CA GLY A 552 -23.72 -18.62 3.00
C GLY A 552 -25.12 -18.35 3.51
N LYS A 553 -25.86 -19.43 3.72
CA LYS A 553 -27.26 -19.36 4.17
C LYS A 553 -27.47 -20.24 5.38
N LEU A 554 -27.94 -19.66 6.48
CA LEU A 554 -28.49 -20.39 7.61
C LEU A 554 -29.90 -20.86 7.24
N HIS A 555 -30.15 -22.14 7.45
CA HIS A 555 -31.43 -22.80 7.19
C HIS A 555 -32.03 -23.28 8.51
N ILE A 556 -33.30 -22.97 8.71
CA ILE A 556 -34.09 -23.39 9.87
C ILE A 556 -35.28 -24.18 9.35
N THR A 557 -35.48 -25.41 9.82
CA THR A 557 -36.54 -26.32 9.32
C THR A 557 -37.12 -27.19 10.42
N GLU A 558 -38.41 -27.52 10.30
CA GLU A 558 -39.09 -28.50 11.18
C GLU A 558 -38.91 -29.95 10.68
N GLN A 559 -38.10 -30.17 9.64
CA GLN A 559 -37.85 -31.49 9.06
C GLN A 559 -36.40 -31.91 9.33
N ALA A 560 -36.19 -33.18 9.66
CA ALA A 560 -34.85 -33.74 9.67
C ALA A 560 -34.36 -33.91 8.22
N VAL A 561 -33.51 -33.01 7.77
CA VAL A 561 -32.87 -32.99 6.45
C VAL A 561 -31.41 -33.42 6.60
N ARG A 562 -30.92 -34.23 5.65
CA ARG A 562 -29.50 -34.52 5.56
C ARG A 562 -28.77 -33.28 5.02
N VAL A 563 -27.78 -32.80 5.75
CA VAL A 563 -26.87 -31.74 5.29
C VAL A 563 -25.81 -32.43 4.42
N ASP A 564 -25.76 -32.05 3.14
CA ASP A 564 -24.79 -32.57 2.17
C ASP A 564 -23.77 -31.47 1.83
#